data_AF-A0A938VXP7-F1
#
_entry.id   AF-A0A938VXP7-F1
#
_cell.length_a   1.000
_cell.length_b   1.000
_cell.length_c   1.000
_cell.angle_alpha   90.00
_cell.angle_beta   90.00
_cell.angle_gamma   90.00
#
_symmetry.space_group_name_H-M   'P 1'
#
loop_
_entity.id
_entity.type
_entity.pdbx_description
1 polymer ?
#
loop_
_entity_poly.entity_id
_entity_poly.type
_entity_poly.pdbx_seq_one_letter_code
_entity_poly.pdbx_strand_id
1 'polypeptide(L)' 'MNQTLSPEGKSINIFFGNKHQETFEEFESLSKSLRRSRTGTLHFLLTHYRWYEKYKQAML' A
#
# COMPACT_ATOMS: atom_id res chain seq x y z
N MET A 1 6.42 36.34 -8.33
CA MET A 1 6.49 34.99 -8.93
C MET A 1 5.94 34.01 -7.91
N ASN A 2 4.73 33.48 -8.13
CA ASN A 2 4.13 32.51 -7.22
C ASN A 2 4.73 31.14 -7.51
N GLN A 3 5.74 30.73 -6.74
CA GLN A 3 6.18 29.34 -6.73
C GLN A 3 5.07 28.51 -6.08
N THR A 4 4.35 27.78 -6.90
CA THR A 4 3.42 26.74 -6.47
C THR A 4 4.28 25.66 -5.80
N LEU A 5 4.30 25.63 -4.46
CA LEU A 5 4.93 24.57 -3.68
C LEU A 5 4.26 23.25 -4.07
N SER A 6 4.96 22.45 -4.89
CA SER A 6 4.57 21.07 -5.17
C SER A 6 4.58 20.32 -3.82
N PRO A 7 3.54 19.54 -3.47
CA PRO A 7 3.53 18.84 -2.19
C PRO A 7 4.73 17.89 -2.13
N GLU A 8 5.61 18.07 -1.13
CA GLU A 8 6.81 17.27 -0.98
C GLU A 8 6.44 15.78 -0.82
N GLY A 9 6.72 14.99 -1.86
CA GLY A 9 6.51 13.55 -1.83
C GLY A 9 7.45 12.91 -0.79
N LYS A 10 6.89 12.06 0.07
CA LYS A 10 7.68 11.23 0.99
C LYS A 10 7.94 9.87 0.36
N SER A 11 9.17 9.38 0.43
CA SER A 11 9.55 8.04 -0.01
C SER A 11 9.76 7.12 1.18
N ILE A 12 9.52 5.83 0.96
CA ILE A 12 9.87 4.75 1.88
C ILE A 12 10.61 3.67 1.10
N ASN A 13 11.57 3.02 1.73
CA ASN A 13 12.24 1.84 1.20
C ASN A 13 11.85 0.63 2.06
N ILE A 14 11.38 -0.44 1.42
CA ILE A 14 10.94 -1.66 2.11
C ILE A 14 11.84 -2.80 1.65
N PHE A 15 12.59 -3.36 2.60
CA PHE A 15 13.40 -4.55 2.38
C PHE A 15 12.70 -5.78 2.97
N PHE A 16 12.40 -6.77 2.14
CA PHE A 16 11.69 -7.97 2.56
C PHE A 16 12.62 -9.05 3.13
N GLY A 17 13.88 -9.10 2.70
CA GLY A 17 14.82 -10.15 3.09
C GLY A 17 14.34 -11.56 2.76
N ASN A 18 15.16 -12.57 3.07
CA ASN A 18 14.83 -13.96 2.72
C ASN A 18 13.58 -14.47 3.45
N LYS A 19 13.29 -13.95 4.65
CA LYS A 19 12.15 -14.37 5.48
C LYS A 19 10.79 -13.89 4.95
N HIS A 20 10.76 -12.81 4.17
CA HIS A 20 9.52 -12.25 3.63
C HIS A 20 9.53 -12.16 2.09
N GLN A 21 10.39 -12.95 1.44
CA GLN A 21 10.47 -13.02 -0.02
C GLN A 21 9.13 -13.43 -0.64
N GLU A 22 8.43 -14.39 -0.04
CA GLU A 22 7.08 -14.79 -0.46
C GLU A 22 6.08 -13.62 -0.37
N THR A 23 6.17 -12.80 0.69
CA THR A 23 5.32 -11.60 0.83
C THR A 23 5.57 -10.58 -0.29
N PHE A 24 6.82 -10.43 -0.72
CA PHE A 24 7.14 -9.58 -1.87
C PHE A 24 6.54 -10.13 -3.16
N GLU A 25 6.64 -11.44 -3.39
CA GLU A 25 6.11 -12.10 -4.59
C GLU A 25 4.57 -12.02 -4.65
N GLU A 26 3.90 -12.24 -3.51
CA GLU A 26 2.45 -12.04 -3.39
C GLU A 26 2.06 -10.59 -3.67
N PHE A 27 2.81 -9.62 -3.14
CA PHE A 27 2.56 -8.20 -3.37
C PHE A 27 2.73 -7.81 -4.85
N GLU A 28 3.74 -8.32 -5.53
CA GLU A 28 3.96 -8.10 -6.96
C GLU A 28 2.85 -8.75 -7.80
N SER A 29 2.45 -9.98 -7.44
CA SER A 29 1.35 -10.70 -8.08
C SER A 29 0.02 -9.94 -7.94
N LEU A 30 -0.28 -9.48 -6.72
CA LEU A 30 -1.47 -8.68 -6.44
C LEU A 30 -1.47 -7.36 -7.24
N SER A 31 -0.33 -6.69 -7.34
CA SER A 31 -0.19 -5.46 -8.12
C SER A 31 -0.54 -5.67 -9.60
N LYS A 32 -0.09 -6.78 -10.19
CA LYS A 32 -0.42 -7.16 -11.57
C LYS A 32 -1.90 -7.49 -11.72
N SER A 33 -2.46 -8.27 -10.81
CA SER A 33 -3.87 -8.68 -10.83
C SER A 33 -4.81 -7.47 -10.74
N LEU A 34 -4.52 -6.54 -9.84
CA LEU A 34 -5.28 -5.29 -9.67
C LEU A 34 -5.02 -4.27 -10.77
N ARG A 35 -4.01 -4.49 -11.63
CA ARG A 35 -3.51 -3.54 -12.64
C ARG A 35 -3.17 -2.18 -12.02
N ARG A 36 -2.49 -2.20 -10.87
CA ARG A 36 -2.09 -1.00 -10.11
C ARG A 36 -0.58 -0.90 -9.98
N SER A 37 -0.10 0.32 -9.80
CA SER A 37 1.29 0.56 -9.37
C SER A 37 1.49 0.01 -7.96
N ARG A 38 2.74 -0.26 -7.57
CA ARG A 38 3.10 -0.70 -6.20
C ARG A 38 2.51 0.24 -5.14
N THR A 39 2.64 1.55 -5.34
CA THR A 39 2.04 2.56 -4.44
C THR A 39 0.51 2.45 -4.41
N GLY A 40 -0.13 2.21 -5.55
CA GLY A 40 -1.58 2.00 -5.63
C GLY A 40 -2.03 0.71 -4.93
N THR A 41 -1.24 -0.37 -5.04
CA THR A 41 -1.48 -1.63 -4.33
C THR A 41 -1.33 -1.45 -2.83
N LEU A 42 -0.28 -0.76 -2.38
CA LEU A 42 -0.09 -0.45 -0.95
C LEU A 42 -1.26 0.40 -0.41
N HIS A 43 -1.69 1.41 -1.16
CA HIS A 43 -2.85 2.22 -0.80
C HIS A 43 -4.14 1.38 -0.70
N PHE A 44 -4.35 0.46 -1.64
CA PHE A 44 -5.47 -0.47 -1.62
C PHE A 44 -5.45 -1.36 -0.37
N LEU A 45 -4.31 -1.96 -0.03
CA LEU A 45 -4.17 -2.81 1.16
C LEU A 45 -4.46 -2.04 2.45
N LEU A 46 -3.92 -0.82 2.59
CA LEU A 46 -4.19 0.04 3.74
C LEU A 46 -5.67 0.42 3.85
N THR A 47 -6.32 0.70 2.71
CA THR A 47 -7.75 1.02 2.66
C THR A 47 -8.59 -0.18 3.05
N HIS A 48 -8.24 -1.37 2.54
CA HIS A 48 -8.93 -2.60 2.88
C HIS A 48 -8.81 -2.92 4.38
N TYR A 49 -7.61 -2.76 4.97
CA TYR A 49 -7.43 -2.97 6.41
C TYR A 49 -8.27 -2.01 7.25
N ARG A 50 -8.31 -0.71 6.89
CA ARG A 50 -9.17 0.27 7.57
C ARG A 50 -10.65 -0.07 7.46
N TRP A 51 -11.09 -0.58 6.30
CA TRP A 51 -12.46 -1.06 6.13
C TRP A 51 -12.71 -2.25 7.05
N TYR A 52 -11.85 -3.27 7.04
CA TYR A 52 -11.98 -4.45 7.90
C TYR A 52 -12.09 -4.08 9.38
N GLU A 53 -11.23 -3.20 9.89
CA GLU A 53 -11.25 -2.75 11.29
C GLU A 53 -12.56 -2.05 11.67
N LYS A 54 -13.12 -1.22 10.78
CA LYS A 54 -14.42 -0.57 11.01
C LYS A 54 -15.56 -1.59 11.13
N TYR A 55 -15.55 -2.63 10.29
CA TYR A 55 -16.60 -3.64 10.30
C TYR A 55 -16.48 -4.59 11.49
N LYS A 56 -15.26 -4.94 11.89
CA LYS A 56 -15.02 -5.72 13.10
C LYS A 56 -15.57 -5.04 14.36
N GLN A 57 -15.41 -3.72 14.48
CA GLN A 57 -15.96 -2.94 15.59
C GLN A 57 -17.49 -2.86 15.59
N ALA A 58 -18.13 -2.93 14.43
CA ALA A 58 -19.59 -2.90 14.32
C ALA A 58 -20.27 -4.25 14.61
N MET A 59 -19.49 -5.34 14.67
CA MET A 59 -19.96 -6.68 15.02
C MET A 59 -19.73 -7.04 16.51
N LEU A 60 -19.11 -6.14 17.28
CA LEU A 60 -18.97 -6.20 18.74
C LEU A 60 -20.00 -5.30 19.41
#